data_AF-A0A2N2C2E7-F1
#
_entry.id   AF-A0A2N2C2E7-F1
#
_cell.length_a   1.000
_cell.length_b   1.000
_cell.length_c   1.000
_cell.angle_alpha   90.00
_cell.angle_beta   90.00
_cell.angle_gamma   90.00
#
_symmetry.space_group_name_H-M   'P 1'
#
loop_
_entity.id
_entity.type
_entity.pdbx_description
1 polymer ?
#
loop_
_entity_poly.entity_id
_entity_poly.type
_entity_poly.pdbx_seq_one_letter_code
_entity_poly.pdbx_strand_id
1 'polypeptide(L)'
;MINGYARIFVDGKWMEAISISPGYPNNNAGISEFAHNHIPNKNSLLINEVMSRNTKFLPHNGANTYDWIEFFNNSNQTIDLSTYTITTSLNDPQRFRLPQIQLQPGQYFILIASGEPNLSTQTYKHANFKVSDIESLYLFKDNTLMDSVFIADIPVNTSYGRMDEGGFGYMTNPTPGAKNQGGVRQVSISPKPLLASGVYNQADSLLFELETFGPAYFTTDGSEPTVRSRRYQGPVQLDKTSVIRYVTIEEGKLSSVVKTSSYIINENHTLPVLSMTLDPADFLHLTTDVWTVGIEYPGHAELYEDGSFFSIDAGIRLFGGSVRGLPKKSFALKFKRQYGESKLNYSVFDTRDYSQFDTLVLRSGSQDYSNAFFRDVLATSLVDGVTNLSVQAYKPVILYINGNYYGIFNIREKVDEDYISGLYNV
;
A
#
# COMPACT_ATOMS: atom_id res chain seq x y z
N MET A 1 8.81 9.83 -15.76
CA MET A 1 8.75 9.24 -14.40
C MET A 1 9.08 7.78 -14.51
N ILE A 2 10.01 7.27 -13.70
CA ILE A 2 10.23 5.83 -13.56
C ILE A 2 9.03 5.34 -12.74
N ASN A 3 8.09 4.64 -13.38
CA ASN A 3 6.90 4.12 -12.71
C ASN A 3 7.13 2.73 -12.11
N GLY A 4 8.33 2.14 -12.23
CA GLY A 4 8.62 0.82 -11.67
C GLY A 4 8.09 -0.36 -12.51
N TYR A 5 7.39 -0.07 -13.60
CA TYR A 5 6.83 -1.07 -14.50
C TYR A 5 7.47 -0.98 -15.88
N ALA A 6 7.54 -2.12 -16.58
CA ALA A 6 7.80 -2.13 -18.01
C ALA A 6 6.69 -2.85 -18.77
N ARG A 7 6.58 -2.53 -20.06
CA ARG A 7 5.63 -3.19 -20.95
C ARG A 7 6.20 -4.51 -21.46
N ILE A 8 5.49 -5.60 -21.16
CA ILE A 8 5.75 -6.94 -21.68
C ILE A 8 4.62 -7.36 -22.61
N PHE A 9 4.91 -8.23 -23.57
CA PHE A 9 3.90 -8.75 -24.51
C PHE A 9 3.51 -10.16 -24.08
N VAL A 10 2.26 -10.35 -23.68
CA VAL A 10 1.69 -11.62 -23.20
C VAL A 10 0.38 -11.87 -23.94
N ASP A 11 0.26 -13.03 -24.58
CA ASP A 11 -0.95 -13.49 -25.28
C ASP A 11 -1.57 -12.44 -26.23
N GLY A 12 -0.72 -11.76 -27.01
CA GLY A 12 -1.18 -10.78 -28.00
C GLY A 12 -1.43 -9.37 -27.44
N LYS A 13 -1.18 -9.14 -26.15
CA LYS A 13 -1.46 -7.85 -25.47
C LYS A 13 -0.22 -7.31 -24.76
N TRP A 14 -0.11 -5.98 -24.74
CA TRP A 14 0.90 -5.28 -23.96
C TRP A 14 0.39 -5.10 -22.53
N MET A 15 1.16 -5.60 -21.56
CA MET A 15 0.85 -5.56 -20.13
C MET A 15 1.98 -4.88 -19.38
N GLU A 16 1.66 -4.24 -18.26
CA GLU A 16 2.67 -3.72 -17.34
C GLU A 16 3.08 -4.81 -16.34
N ALA A 17 4.39 -4.98 -16.17
CA ALA A 17 4.98 -5.92 -15.23
C ALA A 17 6.22 -5.34 -14.57
N ILE A 18 6.46 -5.75 -13.33
CA ILE A 18 7.61 -5.31 -12.53
C ILE A 18 8.84 -6.19 -12.81
N SER A 19 8.62 -7.49 -13.01
CA SER A 19 9.68 -8.45 -13.31
C SER A 19 9.94 -8.54 -14.81
N ILE A 20 11.10 -8.07 -15.26
CA ILE A 20 11.49 -8.06 -16.68
C ILE A 20 12.85 -8.70 -16.91
N SER A 21 13.07 -9.21 -18.11
CA SER A 21 14.33 -9.83 -18.52
C SER A 21 14.73 -9.37 -19.93
N PRO A 22 15.27 -8.14 -20.10
CA PRO A 22 15.61 -7.60 -21.41
C PRO A 22 16.54 -8.52 -22.21
N GLY A 23 16.14 -8.88 -23.44
CA GLY A 23 16.88 -9.81 -24.29
C GLY A 23 16.61 -11.30 -24.03
N TYR A 24 15.74 -11.62 -23.06
CA TYR A 24 15.35 -12.99 -22.68
C TYR A 24 13.81 -13.10 -22.60
N PRO A 25 13.23 -14.31 -22.61
CA PRO A 25 11.79 -14.48 -22.43
C PRO A 25 11.31 -13.97 -21.06
N ASN A 26 10.19 -13.22 -21.01
CA ASN A 26 9.61 -12.68 -19.77
C ASN A 26 8.87 -13.75 -18.93
N ASN A 27 9.56 -14.85 -18.63
CA ASN A 27 9.14 -15.92 -17.75
C ASN A 27 10.25 -16.20 -16.72
N ASN A 28 9.96 -17.05 -15.72
CA ASN A 28 10.93 -17.39 -14.67
C ASN A 28 12.29 -17.84 -15.23
N ALA A 29 12.32 -18.64 -16.31
CA ALA A 29 13.55 -19.13 -16.91
C ALA A 29 14.40 -17.98 -17.51
N GLY A 30 13.79 -17.10 -18.31
CA GLY A 30 14.51 -15.97 -18.91
C GLY A 30 14.94 -14.92 -17.88
N ILE A 31 14.18 -14.71 -16.80
CA ILE A 31 14.61 -13.85 -15.69
C ILE A 31 15.81 -14.45 -14.96
N SER A 32 15.78 -15.75 -14.66
CA SER A 32 16.92 -16.44 -14.05
C SER A 32 18.16 -16.39 -14.94
N GLU A 33 18.02 -16.60 -16.25
CA GLU A 33 19.13 -16.52 -17.20
C GLU A 33 19.72 -15.11 -17.31
N PHE A 34 18.85 -14.10 -17.43
CA PHE A 34 19.27 -12.69 -17.40
C PHE A 34 20.03 -12.36 -16.11
N ALA A 35 19.48 -12.76 -14.96
CA ALA A 35 20.07 -12.52 -13.65
C ALA A 35 21.44 -13.21 -13.51
N HIS A 36 21.57 -14.46 -13.96
CA HIS A 36 22.82 -15.20 -13.95
C HIS A 36 23.91 -14.49 -14.76
N ASN A 37 23.56 -14.03 -15.96
CA ASN A 37 24.51 -13.45 -16.90
C ASN A 37 24.87 -11.98 -16.58
N HIS A 38 23.96 -11.21 -15.99
CA HIS A 38 24.12 -9.76 -15.84
C HIS A 38 24.14 -9.27 -14.39
N ILE A 39 23.68 -10.08 -13.43
CA ILE A 39 23.64 -9.73 -12.00
C ILE A 39 24.22 -10.88 -11.15
N PRO A 40 25.44 -11.39 -11.44
CA PRO A 40 26.01 -12.51 -10.70
C PRO A 40 26.35 -12.12 -9.26
N ASN A 41 26.42 -13.11 -8.39
CA ASN A 41 26.89 -12.93 -7.01
C ASN A 41 28.42 -12.78 -6.99
N LYS A 42 28.88 -11.53 -7.06
CA LYS A 42 30.31 -11.19 -7.10
C LYS A 42 31.03 -11.52 -5.79
N ASN A 43 32.32 -11.83 -5.87
CA ASN A 43 33.22 -12.00 -4.73
C ASN A 43 33.55 -10.63 -4.10
N SER A 44 32.58 -10.02 -3.43
CA SER A 44 32.66 -8.68 -2.83
C SER A 44 31.62 -8.51 -1.72
N LEU A 45 31.52 -7.31 -1.14
CA LEU A 45 30.31 -6.91 -0.43
C LEU A 45 29.15 -6.81 -1.42
N LEU A 46 28.00 -7.38 -1.08
CA LEU A 46 26.79 -7.37 -1.89
C LEU A 46 25.64 -6.73 -1.10
N ILE A 47 24.75 -6.03 -1.80
CA ILE A 47 23.39 -5.78 -1.31
C ILE A 47 22.66 -7.13 -1.34
N ASN A 48 22.28 -7.65 -0.18
CA ASN A 48 21.73 -9.00 -0.03
C ASN A 48 20.21 -9.02 0.00
N GLU A 49 19.58 -8.10 0.73
CA GLU A 49 18.14 -8.12 0.92
C GLU A 49 17.65 -6.71 1.25
N VAL A 50 16.50 -6.31 0.71
CA VAL A 50 15.95 -4.97 0.91
C VAL A 50 14.48 -5.07 1.28
N MET A 51 14.07 -4.38 2.33
CA MET A 51 12.67 -4.22 2.70
C MET A 51 12.31 -2.74 2.71
N SER A 52 11.41 -2.34 1.81
CA SER A 52 10.96 -0.95 1.67
C SER A 52 9.58 -0.69 2.30
N ARG A 53 8.86 -1.72 2.74
CA ARG A 53 7.57 -1.54 3.44
C ARG A 53 7.49 -2.48 4.64
N ASN A 54 8.10 -2.08 5.73
CA ASN A 54 8.19 -2.88 6.94
C ASN A 54 7.18 -2.43 8.00
N THR A 55 6.34 -3.34 8.48
CA THR A 55 5.45 -3.09 9.63
C THR A 55 5.67 -4.06 10.79
N LYS A 56 6.60 -5.03 10.67
CA LYS A 56 6.75 -6.10 11.69
C LYS A 56 8.17 -6.56 11.99
N PHE A 57 9.12 -6.43 11.07
CA PHE A 57 10.47 -6.95 11.26
C PHE A 57 11.38 -5.94 11.95
N LEU A 58 12.33 -6.46 12.75
CA LEU A 58 13.33 -5.66 13.45
C LEU A 58 12.72 -4.49 14.27
N PRO A 59 11.68 -4.71 15.10
CA PRO A 59 11.08 -3.63 15.87
C PRO A 59 12.07 -3.10 16.93
N HIS A 60 12.23 -1.79 16.99
CA HIS A 60 13.06 -1.09 17.98
C HIS A 60 12.56 0.34 18.19
N ASN A 61 13.21 1.13 19.05
CA ASN A 61 12.80 2.51 19.35
C ASN A 61 11.31 2.65 19.71
N GLY A 62 10.80 1.80 20.60
CA GLY A 62 9.39 1.80 20.99
C GLY A 62 8.46 1.06 20.02
N ALA A 63 8.87 -0.14 19.58
CA ALA A 63 8.15 -0.98 18.62
C ALA A 63 7.98 -0.39 17.20
N ASN A 64 8.74 0.66 16.88
CA ASN A 64 8.82 1.18 15.53
C ASN A 64 9.55 0.19 14.62
N THR A 65 9.09 0.13 13.38
CA THR A 65 9.71 -0.65 12.30
C THR A 65 10.09 0.31 11.18
N TYR A 66 11.13 -0.05 10.44
CA TYR A 66 11.75 0.82 9.46
C TYR A 66 12.14 0.01 8.24
N ASP A 67 12.29 0.69 7.10
CA ASP A 67 12.92 0.13 5.92
C ASP A 67 14.35 -0.25 6.24
N TRP A 68 14.86 -1.30 5.60
CA TRP A 68 16.21 -1.77 5.85
C TRP A 68 16.86 -2.35 4.61
N ILE A 69 18.18 -2.26 4.59
CA ILE A 69 19.07 -2.76 3.55
C ILE A 69 20.06 -3.69 4.24
N GLU A 70 20.11 -4.93 3.81
CA GLU A 70 21.09 -5.89 4.27
C GLU A 70 22.24 -6.01 3.28
N PHE A 71 23.44 -6.13 3.83
CA PHE A 71 24.66 -6.40 3.11
C PHE A 71 25.22 -7.75 3.51
N PHE A 72 25.79 -8.47 2.55
CA PHE A 72 26.44 -9.75 2.77
C PHE A 72 27.89 -9.70 2.28
N ASN A 73 28.82 -10.14 3.13
CA ASN A 73 30.19 -10.36 2.71
C ASN A 73 30.31 -11.71 2.00
N ASN A 74 30.13 -11.70 0.69
CA ASN A 74 30.31 -12.87 -0.18
C ASN A 74 31.78 -13.14 -0.53
N SER A 75 32.72 -12.42 0.11
CA SER A 75 34.14 -12.61 -0.13
C SER A 75 34.82 -13.54 0.85
N ASN A 76 36.04 -13.93 0.52
CA ASN A 76 36.91 -14.72 1.40
C ASN A 76 37.79 -13.86 2.32
N GLN A 77 37.58 -12.54 2.35
CA GLN A 77 38.35 -11.60 3.17
C GLN A 77 37.44 -10.83 4.13
N THR A 78 37.99 -10.39 5.25
CA THR A 78 37.33 -9.40 6.11
C THR A 78 37.18 -8.08 5.33
N ILE A 79 35.99 -7.49 5.38
CA ILE A 79 35.68 -6.22 4.72
C ILE A 79 35.49 -5.13 5.77
N ASP A 80 36.23 -4.03 5.65
CA ASP A 80 35.92 -2.79 6.38
C ASP A 80 34.80 -2.03 5.66
N LEU A 81 33.62 -2.02 6.27
CA LEU A 81 32.45 -1.37 5.70
C LEU A 81 32.65 0.14 5.49
N SER A 82 33.50 0.82 6.27
CA SER A 82 33.72 2.27 6.10
C SER A 82 34.37 2.67 4.77
N THR A 83 34.90 1.71 4.02
CA THR A 83 35.39 1.92 2.65
C THR A 83 34.27 2.00 1.60
N TYR A 84 33.03 1.71 2.00
CA TYR A 84 31.86 1.71 1.13
C TYR A 84 30.91 2.86 1.42
N THR A 85 30.20 3.30 0.38
CA THR A 85 29.07 4.22 0.45
C THR A 85 27.84 3.59 -0.21
N ILE A 86 26.66 3.92 0.31
CA ILE A 86 25.37 3.55 -0.28
C ILE A 86 24.61 4.83 -0.63
N THR A 87 23.96 4.84 -1.79
CA THR A 87 23.15 5.97 -2.25
C THR A 87 21.92 5.49 -3.01
N THR A 88 20.94 6.38 -3.12
CA THR A 88 19.78 6.19 -4.00
C THR A 88 19.91 6.94 -5.34
N SER A 89 21.03 7.64 -5.56
CA SER A 89 21.24 8.46 -6.75
C SER A 89 22.68 8.35 -7.26
N LEU A 90 22.85 8.05 -8.55
CA LEU A 90 24.16 8.05 -9.20
C LEU A 90 24.83 9.44 -9.22
N ASN A 91 24.05 10.51 -9.05
CA ASN A 91 24.58 11.88 -8.98
C ASN A 91 25.14 12.23 -7.60
N ASP A 92 24.95 11.37 -6.60
CA ASP A 92 25.48 11.53 -5.24
C ASP A 92 26.07 10.19 -4.74
N PRO A 93 27.21 9.74 -5.29
CA PRO A 93 27.80 8.43 -4.97
C PRO A 93 28.34 8.33 -3.53
N GLN A 94 28.48 9.46 -2.83
CA GLN A 94 29.03 9.51 -1.46
C GLN A 94 27.97 9.81 -0.39
N ARG A 95 26.67 9.74 -0.74
CA ARG A 95 25.53 10.12 0.12
C ARG A 95 25.61 9.62 1.57
N PHE A 96 25.86 8.33 1.75
CA PHE A 96 25.99 7.72 3.07
C PHE A 96 27.16 6.74 3.12
N ARG A 97 28.18 7.08 3.91
CA ARG A 97 29.29 6.17 4.22
C ARG A 97 28.84 5.14 5.25
N LEU A 98 29.06 3.85 4.98
CA LEU A 98 28.74 2.79 5.93
C LEU A 98 29.62 2.91 7.20
N PRO A 99 29.15 2.42 8.36
CA PRO A 99 29.88 2.54 9.62
C PRO A 99 31.19 1.74 9.61
N GLN A 100 32.15 2.15 10.43
CA GLN A 100 33.41 1.42 10.62
C GLN A 100 33.18 0.11 11.35
N ILE A 101 32.99 -0.96 10.59
CA ILE A 101 32.74 -2.33 11.05
C ILE A 101 33.56 -3.28 10.19
N GLN A 102 34.25 -4.20 10.84
CA GLN A 102 35.00 -5.29 10.19
C GLN A 102 34.08 -6.49 9.99
N LEU A 103 33.51 -6.64 8.80
CA LEU A 103 32.57 -7.70 8.46
C LEU A 103 33.34 -8.94 7.97
N GLN A 104 33.28 -10.05 8.70
CA GLN A 104 33.98 -11.29 8.34
C GLN A 104 33.34 -11.98 7.13
N PRO A 105 34.07 -12.86 6.43
CA PRO A 105 33.50 -13.72 5.39
C PRO A 105 32.22 -14.41 5.84
N GLY A 106 31.16 -14.37 5.03
CA GLY A 106 29.89 -14.99 5.34
C GLY A 106 29.01 -14.26 6.37
N GLN A 107 29.43 -13.09 6.86
CA GLN A 107 28.62 -12.27 7.78
C GLN A 107 27.70 -11.30 7.04
N TYR A 108 26.64 -10.91 7.75
CA TYR A 108 25.62 -9.98 7.31
C TYR A 108 25.68 -8.68 8.12
N PHE A 109 25.32 -7.57 7.51
CA PHE A 109 25.15 -6.29 8.18
C PHE A 109 23.84 -5.64 7.73
N ILE A 110 23.02 -5.19 8.67
CA ILE A 110 21.75 -4.54 8.39
C ILE A 110 21.87 -3.05 8.66
N LEU A 111 21.58 -2.25 7.64
CA LEU A 111 21.44 -0.81 7.73
C LEU A 111 19.95 -0.44 7.75
N ILE A 112 19.53 0.29 8.77
CA ILE A 112 18.17 0.81 8.88
C ILE A 112 18.06 2.10 8.06
N ALA A 113 17.17 2.16 7.08
CA ALA A 113 16.95 3.32 6.23
C ALA A 113 15.83 4.20 6.79
N SER A 114 16.04 4.79 7.98
CA SER A 114 15.01 5.61 8.64
C SER A 114 14.98 7.07 8.19
N GLY A 115 16.03 7.58 7.54
CA GLY A 115 16.24 9.02 7.34
C GLY A 115 16.79 9.75 8.57
N GLU A 116 16.93 9.05 9.69
CA GLU A 116 17.18 9.64 11.02
C GLU A 116 18.41 8.98 11.65
N PRO A 117 19.64 9.41 11.29
CA PRO A 117 20.87 8.75 11.72
C PRO A 117 21.09 8.83 13.24
N ASN A 118 20.51 9.84 13.89
CA ASN A 118 20.58 10.04 15.34
C ASN A 118 19.84 8.95 16.14
N LEU A 119 18.99 8.14 15.49
CA LEU A 119 18.36 6.96 16.11
C LEU A 119 19.31 5.76 16.23
N SER A 120 20.54 5.88 15.73
CA SER A 120 21.53 4.81 15.80
C SER A 120 21.87 4.40 17.23
N THR A 121 21.95 3.09 17.44
CA THR A 121 22.37 2.44 18.68
C THR A 121 23.63 1.61 18.45
N GLN A 122 24.06 0.82 19.43
CA GLN A 122 25.14 -0.15 19.21
C GLN A 122 24.72 -1.25 18.24
N THR A 123 23.45 -1.68 18.29
CA THR A 123 22.89 -2.76 17.48
C THR A 123 22.42 -2.28 16.11
N TYR A 124 21.60 -1.23 16.07
CA TYR A 124 21.00 -0.72 14.84
C TYR A 124 21.71 0.54 14.37
N LYS A 125 22.16 0.55 13.12
CA LYS A 125 22.75 1.73 12.47
C LYS A 125 21.76 2.30 11.50
N HIS A 126 21.49 3.60 11.61
CA HIS A 126 20.50 4.30 10.82
C HIS A 126 21.15 5.17 9.74
N ALA A 127 20.63 5.11 8.53
CA ALA A 127 21.01 5.96 7.42
C ALA A 127 20.30 7.31 7.47
N ASN A 128 20.87 8.30 6.78
CA ASN A 128 20.28 9.63 6.56
C ASN A 128 19.29 9.67 5.39
N PHE A 129 18.78 8.51 4.96
CA PHE A 129 17.76 8.40 3.91
C PHE A 129 16.78 7.27 4.21
N LYS A 130 15.61 7.35 3.55
CA LYS A 130 14.59 6.30 3.50
C LYS A 130 14.61 5.62 2.13
N VAL A 131 14.03 4.43 2.04
CA VAL A 131 13.90 3.70 0.77
C VAL A 131 12.49 3.93 0.23
N SER A 132 12.39 4.53 -0.96
CA SER A 132 11.11 4.80 -1.62
C SER A 132 10.43 3.51 -2.12
N ASP A 133 9.17 3.59 -2.54
CA ASP A 133 8.44 2.44 -3.11
C ASP A 133 8.99 1.97 -4.44
N ILE A 134 9.52 2.91 -5.22
CA ILE A 134 10.29 2.67 -6.44
C ILE A 134 11.63 3.36 -6.23
N GLU A 135 12.71 2.59 -6.20
CA GLU A 135 14.03 3.10 -5.81
C GLU A 135 15.15 2.30 -6.45
N SER A 136 16.27 2.95 -6.74
CA SER A 136 17.52 2.26 -7.06
C SER A 136 18.49 2.44 -5.92
N LEU A 137 19.11 1.37 -5.45
CA LEU A 137 20.19 1.41 -4.46
C LEU A 137 21.51 1.08 -5.15
N TYR A 138 22.54 1.89 -4.87
CA TYR A 138 23.86 1.75 -5.45
C TYR A 138 24.91 1.70 -4.35
N LEU A 139 25.69 0.62 -4.35
CA LEU A 139 26.80 0.40 -3.42
C LEU A 139 28.11 0.73 -4.14
N PHE A 140 28.84 1.70 -3.61
CA PHE A 140 30.14 2.11 -4.12
C PHE A 140 31.25 1.74 -3.15
N LYS A 141 32.45 1.49 -3.69
CA LYS A 141 33.71 1.43 -2.95
C LYS A 141 34.71 2.32 -3.65
N ASP A 142 35.28 3.29 -2.95
CA ASP A 142 36.25 4.24 -3.52
C ASP A 142 35.78 4.85 -4.86
N ASN A 143 34.50 5.28 -4.92
CA ASN A 143 33.79 5.80 -6.11
C ASN A 143 33.59 4.81 -7.28
N THR A 144 33.94 3.54 -7.12
CA THR A 144 33.62 2.48 -8.09
C THR A 144 32.31 1.82 -7.72
N LEU A 145 31.37 1.72 -8.67
CA LEU A 145 30.10 1.01 -8.46
C LEU A 145 30.38 -0.49 -8.31
N MET A 146 30.09 -1.03 -7.13
CA MET A 146 30.31 -2.44 -6.80
C MET A 146 29.07 -3.28 -7.10
N ASP A 147 27.91 -2.78 -6.68
CA ASP A 147 26.66 -3.52 -6.74
C ASP A 147 25.46 -2.55 -6.77
N SER A 148 24.33 -3.03 -7.27
CA SER A 148 23.09 -2.25 -7.30
C SER A 148 21.86 -3.14 -7.32
N VAL A 149 20.73 -2.57 -6.88
CA VAL A 149 19.41 -3.19 -6.98
C VAL A 149 18.37 -2.14 -7.30
N PHE A 150 17.46 -2.49 -8.21
CA PHE A 150 16.25 -1.73 -8.45
C PHE A 150 15.09 -2.43 -7.75
N ILE A 151 14.31 -1.67 -7.00
CA ILE A 151 13.09 -2.14 -6.35
C ILE A 151 11.91 -1.34 -6.87
N ALA A 152 10.77 -2.01 -6.99
CA ALA A 152 9.51 -1.39 -7.37
C ALA A 152 8.37 -2.14 -6.70
N ASP A 153 7.58 -1.40 -5.92
CA ASP A 153 6.35 -1.85 -5.27
C ASP A 153 6.45 -3.20 -4.57
N ILE A 154 7.52 -3.39 -3.78
CA ILE A 154 7.66 -4.58 -2.94
C ILE A 154 6.48 -4.63 -1.96
N PRO A 155 5.72 -5.75 -1.90
CA PRO A 155 4.60 -5.85 -0.99
C PRO A 155 5.00 -5.67 0.47
N VAL A 156 4.05 -5.20 1.27
CA VAL A 156 4.24 -4.98 2.71
C VAL A 156 4.74 -6.26 3.38
N ASN A 157 5.75 -6.13 4.23
CA ASN A 157 6.40 -7.24 4.94
C ASN A 157 7.00 -8.33 4.04
N THR A 158 7.19 -8.04 2.76
CA THR A 158 7.99 -8.81 1.82
C THR A 158 9.29 -8.04 1.60
N SER A 159 10.38 -8.76 1.39
CA SER A 159 11.67 -8.16 1.00
C SER A 159 12.04 -8.61 -0.42
N TYR A 160 13.00 -7.91 -1.02
CA TYR A 160 13.59 -8.28 -2.28
C TYR A 160 15.02 -8.75 -2.04
N GLY A 161 15.20 -10.06 -2.06
CA GLY A 161 16.41 -10.74 -1.63
C GLY A 161 17.18 -11.33 -2.80
N ARG A 162 18.49 -11.34 -2.67
CA ARG A 162 19.43 -11.96 -3.60
C ARG A 162 19.24 -13.48 -3.63
N MET A 163 19.32 -14.05 -4.82
CA MET A 163 19.11 -15.47 -5.08
C MET A 163 20.45 -16.17 -5.34
N ASP A 164 20.55 -17.48 -5.07
CA ASP A 164 21.81 -18.24 -5.18
C ASP A 164 22.38 -18.23 -6.61
N GLU A 165 21.53 -18.25 -7.63
CA GLU A 165 21.90 -18.24 -9.05
C GLU A 165 22.25 -16.84 -9.62
N GLY A 166 22.12 -15.77 -8.81
CA GLY A 166 22.31 -14.37 -9.20
C GLY A 166 21.00 -13.56 -9.23
N GLY A 167 21.08 -12.25 -9.27
CA GLY A 167 19.91 -11.34 -9.22
C GLY A 167 19.05 -11.50 -7.95
N PHE A 168 17.79 -11.08 -8.04
CA PHE A 168 16.91 -10.92 -6.89
C PHE A 168 15.53 -11.57 -7.09
N GLY A 169 14.83 -11.82 -5.99
CA GLY A 169 13.47 -12.34 -5.93
C GLY A 169 12.72 -11.82 -4.70
N TYR A 170 11.39 -11.87 -4.76
CA TYR A 170 10.50 -11.51 -3.66
C TYR A 170 10.49 -12.60 -2.59
N MET A 171 10.87 -12.24 -1.36
CA MET A 171 10.96 -13.13 -0.22
C MET A 171 9.74 -12.89 0.70
N THR A 172 8.77 -13.80 0.64
CA THR A 172 7.59 -13.76 1.53
C THR A 172 7.92 -14.14 2.97
N ASN A 173 9.09 -14.76 3.19
CA ASN A 173 9.70 -14.99 4.50
C ASN A 173 11.08 -14.31 4.53
N PRO A 174 11.13 -12.99 4.80
CA PRO A 174 12.38 -12.23 4.92
C PRO A 174 13.37 -12.83 5.93
N THR A 175 14.66 -12.69 5.67
CA THR A 175 15.74 -13.38 6.40
C THR A 175 16.81 -12.44 6.98
N PRO A 176 16.43 -11.37 7.72
CA PRO A 176 17.41 -10.43 8.24
C PRO A 176 18.43 -11.13 9.17
N GLY A 177 19.71 -10.99 8.82
CA GLY A 177 20.88 -11.53 9.50
C GLY A 177 21.25 -12.95 9.11
N ALA A 178 20.60 -13.53 8.09
CA ALA A 178 20.75 -14.92 7.70
C ALA A 178 20.77 -15.12 6.18
N LYS A 179 21.12 -16.33 5.73
CA LYS A 179 21.09 -16.67 4.31
C LYS A 179 19.65 -16.65 3.80
N ASN A 180 19.42 -15.95 2.68
CA ASN A 180 18.16 -15.97 1.96
C ASN A 180 17.75 -17.39 1.58
N GLN A 181 16.46 -17.70 1.75
CA GLN A 181 15.89 -19.00 1.40
C GLN A 181 14.61 -18.83 0.60
N GLY A 182 14.52 -19.55 -0.52
CA GLY A 182 13.37 -19.48 -1.39
C GLY A 182 13.32 -18.17 -2.18
N GLY A 183 12.12 -17.63 -2.33
CA GLY A 183 11.86 -16.44 -3.12
C GLY A 183 11.28 -16.75 -4.50
N VAL A 184 10.54 -15.79 -5.05
CA VAL A 184 9.93 -15.87 -6.39
C VAL A 184 10.33 -14.66 -7.22
N ARG A 185 10.61 -14.87 -8.50
CA ARG A 185 11.14 -13.80 -9.36
C ARG A 185 10.05 -13.02 -10.10
N GLN A 186 8.84 -13.57 -10.14
CA GLN A 186 7.72 -13.00 -10.87
C GLN A 186 6.57 -12.67 -9.92
N VAL A 187 5.87 -11.60 -10.26
CA VAL A 187 4.56 -11.25 -9.68
C VAL A 187 3.50 -11.58 -10.72
N SER A 188 2.39 -12.15 -10.28
CA SER A 188 1.24 -12.44 -11.13
C SER A 188 0.63 -11.13 -11.62
N ILE A 189 0.16 -11.10 -12.87
CA ILE A 189 -0.47 -9.90 -13.44
C ILE A 189 -1.84 -9.72 -12.80
N SER A 190 -2.13 -8.52 -12.28
CA SER A 190 -3.43 -8.21 -11.66
C SER A 190 -4.57 -8.37 -12.67
N PRO A 191 -5.69 -9.01 -12.31
CA PRO A 191 -6.87 -8.99 -13.17
C PRO A 191 -7.39 -7.56 -13.33
N LYS A 192 -8.03 -7.28 -14.46
CA LYS A 192 -8.66 -5.99 -14.75
C LYS A 192 -10.16 -6.19 -15.01
N PRO A 193 -11.06 -5.47 -14.32
CA PRO A 193 -12.47 -5.52 -14.61
C PRO A 193 -12.75 -4.81 -15.94
N LEU A 194 -13.59 -5.41 -16.79
CA LEU A 194 -14.02 -4.79 -18.05
C LEU A 194 -15.11 -3.75 -17.81
N LEU A 195 -15.95 -3.96 -16.79
CA LEU A 195 -16.94 -3.00 -16.32
C LEU A 195 -16.36 -2.20 -15.15
N ALA A 196 -16.33 -0.87 -15.29
CA ALA A 196 -15.85 0.02 -14.24
C ALA A 196 -16.67 -0.12 -12.95
N SER A 197 -16.06 0.05 -11.78
CA SER A 197 -16.82 0.18 -10.53
C SER A 197 -17.63 1.48 -10.54
N GLY A 198 -18.75 1.53 -9.82
CA GLY A 198 -19.61 2.72 -9.83
C GLY A 198 -21.06 2.48 -9.45
N VAL A 199 -21.85 3.54 -9.64
CA VAL A 199 -23.29 3.56 -9.44
C VAL A 199 -23.99 3.33 -10.78
N TYR A 200 -24.87 2.34 -10.82
CA TYR A 200 -25.62 1.91 -11.98
C TYR A 200 -27.12 1.96 -11.64
N ASN A 201 -27.80 2.98 -12.15
CA ASN A 201 -29.25 3.11 -12.02
C ASN A 201 -29.92 2.62 -13.30
N GLN A 202 -31.11 2.03 -13.17
CA GLN A 202 -31.90 1.50 -14.28
C GLN A 202 -31.20 0.36 -15.04
N ALA A 203 -30.45 -0.49 -14.34
CA ALA A 203 -29.82 -1.67 -14.89
C ALA A 203 -30.58 -2.94 -14.50
N ASP A 204 -31.10 -3.71 -15.47
CA ASP A 204 -31.79 -4.97 -15.17
C ASP A 204 -30.85 -6.00 -14.52
N SER A 205 -29.62 -6.08 -15.03
CA SER A 205 -28.49 -6.75 -14.37
C SER A 205 -27.19 -6.22 -14.94
N LEU A 206 -26.11 -6.32 -14.16
CA LEU A 206 -24.76 -6.05 -14.65
C LEU A 206 -24.01 -7.36 -14.90
N LEU A 207 -23.07 -7.32 -15.84
CA LEU A 207 -22.19 -8.43 -16.12
C LEU A 207 -20.77 -8.07 -15.70
N PHE A 208 -20.26 -8.76 -14.69
CA PHE A 208 -18.90 -8.61 -14.22
C PHE A 208 -17.96 -9.56 -14.98
N GLU A 209 -16.97 -8.98 -15.64
CA GLU A 209 -15.97 -9.70 -16.41
C GLU A 209 -14.56 -9.25 -16.03
N LEU A 210 -13.65 -10.21 -15.95
CA LEU A 210 -12.23 -9.98 -15.68
C LEU A 210 -11.40 -10.35 -16.90
N GLU A 211 -10.59 -9.41 -17.35
CA GLU A 211 -9.41 -9.71 -18.14
C GLU A 211 -8.33 -10.26 -17.20
N THR A 212 -7.86 -11.48 -17.44
CA THR A 212 -6.84 -12.15 -16.63
C THR A 212 -5.88 -12.96 -17.49
N PHE A 213 -4.64 -13.09 -17.02
CA PHE A 213 -3.54 -13.81 -17.68
C PHE A 213 -3.08 -15.03 -16.86
N GLY A 214 -3.87 -15.43 -15.88
CA GLY A 214 -3.60 -16.56 -14.99
C GLY A 214 -4.85 -16.99 -14.21
N PRO A 215 -4.75 -17.93 -13.26
CA PRO A 215 -5.87 -18.30 -12.40
C PRO A 215 -6.26 -17.13 -11.50
N ALA A 216 -7.37 -16.47 -11.83
CA ALA A 216 -7.98 -15.44 -11.01
C ALA A 216 -8.99 -16.04 -10.01
N TYR A 217 -9.01 -15.46 -8.81
CA TYR A 217 -9.92 -15.81 -7.73
C TYR A 217 -10.61 -14.55 -7.22
N PHE A 218 -11.87 -14.68 -6.78
CA PHE A 218 -12.63 -13.54 -6.29
C PHE A 218 -13.55 -13.90 -5.13
N THR A 219 -13.96 -12.87 -4.38
CA THR A 219 -14.93 -12.90 -3.28
C THR A 219 -15.95 -11.78 -3.48
N THR A 220 -17.12 -11.93 -2.84
CA THR A 220 -18.22 -10.94 -2.92
C THR A 220 -18.69 -10.44 -1.56
N ASP A 221 -17.99 -10.81 -0.49
CA ASP A 221 -18.32 -10.52 0.90
C ASP A 221 -17.34 -9.51 1.55
N GLY A 222 -16.32 -9.08 0.81
CA GLY A 222 -15.27 -8.18 1.28
C GLY A 222 -14.00 -8.87 1.80
N SER A 223 -14.00 -10.20 1.93
CA SER A 223 -12.81 -10.96 2.37
C SER A 223 -11.71 -10.98 1.30
N GLU A 224 -10.46 -11.11 1.70
CA GLU A 224 -9.38 -11.23 0.72
C GLU A 224 -9.45 -12.56 -0.04
N PRO A 225 -9.44 -12.54 -1.39
CA PRO A 225 -9.49 -13.77 -2.17
C PRO A 225 -8.22 -14.60 -2.00
N THR A 226 -8.39 -15.91 -1.85
CA THR A 226 -7.31 -16.90 -1.78
C THR A 226 -7.52 -18.00 -2.82
N VAL A 227 -6.61 -18.95 -2.92
CA VAL A 227 -6.79 -20.16 -3.77
C VAL A 227 -8.01 -21.00 -3.38
N ARG A 228 -8.59 -20.80 -2.19
CA ARG A 228 -9.82 -21.46 -1.74
C ARG A 228 -11.08 -20.68 -2.12
N SER A 229 -10.95 -19.44 -2.56
CA SER A 229 -12.07 -18.61 -3.01
C SER A 229 -12.58 -19.07 -4.38
N ARG A 230 -13.66 -18.46 -4.86
CA ARG A 230 -14.25 -18.83 -6.15
C ARG A 230 -13.28 -18.49 -7.28
N ARG A 231 -12.88 -19.50 -8.06
CA ARG A 231 -12.10 -19.30 -9.28
C ARG A 231 -12.96 -18.62 -10.34
N TYR A 232 -12.42 -17.59 -10.98
CA TYR A 232 -13.05 -16.94 -12.12
C TYR A 232 -13.02 -17.88 -13.34
N GLN A 233 -14.18 -18.11 -13.94
CA GLN A 233 -14.34 -19.04 -15.08
C GLN A 233 -15.09 -18.39 -16.26
N GLY A 234 -15.43 -17.10 -16.15
CA GLY A 234 -16.23 -16.38 -17.12
C GLY A 234 -17.15 -15.35 -16.46
N PRO A 235 -18.00 -14.69 -17.26
CA PRO A 235 -18.84 -13.59 -16.79
C PRO A 235 -19.72 -13.97 -15.58
N VAL A 236 -19.86 -13.04 -14.63
CA VAL A 236 -20.67 -13.20 -13.42
C VAL A 236 -21.79 -12.16 -13.43
N GLN A 237 -23.04 -12.60 -13.36
CA GLN A 237 -24.18 -11.69 -13.28
C GLN A 237 -24.28 -11.07 -11.88
N LEU A 238 -24.49 -9.77 -11.82
CA LEU A 238 -24.79 -9.01 -10.60
C LEU A 238 -26.21 -8.44 -10.71
N ASP A 239 -27.08 -8.88 -9.81
CA ASP A 239 -28.50 -8.51 -9.72
C ASP A 239 -28.79 -7.50 -8.59
N LYS A 240 -27.79 -7.23 -7.75
CA LYS A 240 -27.87 -6.32 -6.60
C LYS A 240 -26.52 -5.68 -6.30
N THR A 241 -26.56 -4.61 -5.51
CA THR A 241 -25.37 -3.97 -4.97
C THR A 241 -24.39 -4.99 -4.41
N SER A 242 -23.16 -4.97 -4.92
CA SER A 242 -22.14 -5.98 -4.66
C SER A 242 -20.76 -5.34 -4.62
N VAL A 243 -19.90 -5.87 -3.76
CA VAL A 243 -18.46 -5.62 -3.82
C VAL A 243 -17.78 -6.85 -4.39
N ILE A 244 -16.76 -6.68 -5.22
CA ILE A 244 -15.95 -7.79 -5.71
C ILE A 244 -14.49 -7.50 -5.42
N ARG A 245 -13.83 -8.41 -4.70
CA ARG A 245 -12.37 -8.41 -4.53
C ARG A 245 -11.78 -9.53 -5.36
N TYR A 246 -10.72 -9.26 -6.10
CA TYR A 246 -10.12 -10.22 -7.04
C TYR A 246 -8.60 -10.14 -7.08
N VAL A 247 -7.98 -11.29 -7.37
CA VAL A 247 -6.53 -11.48 -7.38
C VAL A 247 -6.14 -12.58 -8.37
N THR A 248 -4.95 -12.49 -8.97
CA THR A 248 -4.34 -13.62 -9.70
C THR A 248 -3.36 -14.33 -8.78
N ILE A 249 -3.49 -15.66 -8.67
CA ILE A 249 -2.57 -16.51 -7.91
C ILE A 249 -2.07 -17.63 -8.82
N GLU A 250 -0.77 -17.58 -9.12
CA GLU A 250 -0.08 -18.54 -9.97
C GLU A 250 0.99 -19.28 -9.17
N GLU A 251 1.14 -20.58 -9.41
CA GLU A 251 2.20 -21.37 -8.82
C GLU A 251 3.58 -20.84 -9.27
N GLY A 252 4.52 -20.72 -8.32
CA GLY A 252 5.87 -20.22 -8.60
C GLY A 252 5.97 -18.71 -8.84
N LYS A 253 4.90 -17.94 -8.58
CA LYS A 253 4.89 -16.48 -8.61
C LYS A 253 4.36 -15.91 -7.30
N LEU A 254 4.69 -14.65 -7.03
CA LEU A 254 4.01 -13.86 -6.02
C LEU A 254 2.60 -13.55 -6.53
N SER A 255 1.61 -13.58 -5.64
CA SER A 255 0.25 -13.16 -5.99
C SER A 255 0.24 -11.72 -6.50
N SER A 256 -0.71 -11.40 -7.38
CA SER A 256 -0.95 -9.99 -7.71
C SER A 256 -1.43 -9.23 -6.47
N VAL A 257 -1.43 -7.90 -6.54
CA VAL A 257 -2.17 -7.11 -5.54
C VAL A 257 -3.65 -7.45 -5.64
N VAL A 258 -4.33 -7.49 -4.48
CA VAL A 258 -5.79 -7.61 -4.44
C VAL A 258 -6.38 -6.30 -4.96
N LYS A 259 -7.33 -6.40 -5.88
CA LYS A 259 -8.09 -5.26 -6.38
C LYS A 259 -9.55 -5.37 -5.92
N THR A 260 -10.19 -4.22 -5.78
CA THR A 260 -11.57 -4.11 -5.28
C THR A 260 -12.39 -3.28 -6.26
N SER A 261 -13.64 -3.66 -6.46
CA SER A 261 -14.60 -2.92 -7.29
C SER A 261 -15.99 -3.03 -6.68
N SER A 262 -16.59 -1.88 -6.36
CA SER A 262 -17.96 -1.80 -5.86
C SER A 262 -18.94 -1.46 -6.99
N TYR A 263 -20.07 -2.16 -7.02
CA TYR A 263 -21.15 -1.95 -7.98
C TYR A 263 -22.41 -1.64 -7.18
N ILE A 264 -22.87 -0.39 -7.22
CA ILE A 264 -24.08 0.07 -6.53
C ILE A 264 -25.22 0.02 -7.55
N ILE A 265 -26.21 -0.84 -7.36
CA ILE A 265 -27.17 -1.20 -8.42
C ILE A 265 -28.59 -0.81 -8.00
N ASN A 266 -29.23 0.07 -8.79
CA ASN A 266 -30.63 0.49 -8.66
C ASN A 266 -31.02 1.06 -7.29
N GLU A 267 -30.06 1.60 -6.55
CA GLU A 267 -30.32 2.21 -5.24
C GLU A 267 -30.84 3.66 -5.38
N ASN A 268 -30.59 4.32 -6.53
CA ASN A 268 -31.11 5.64 -6.90
C ASN A 268 -30.86 6.75 -5.86
N HIS A 269 -29.66 6.77 -5.25
CA HIS A 269 -29.27 7.81 -4.31
C HIS A 269 -29.10 9.17 -4.99
N THR A 270 -29.45 10.24 -4.28
CA THR A 270 -29.22 11.63 -4.69
C THR A 270 -27.99 12.26 -4.04
N LEU A 271 -27.42 11.61 -3.04
CA LEU A 271 -26.16 11.98 -2.41
C LEU A 271 -25.01 11.15 -3.01
N PRO A 272 -23.78 11.69 -3.01
CA PRO A 272 -22.58 10.91 -3.30
C PRO A 272 -22.52 9.59 -2.53
N VAL A 273 -21.98 8.54 -3.14
CA VAL A 273 -21.92 7.21 -2.54
C VAL A 273 -20.48 6.86 -2.20
N LEU A 274 -20.21 6.59 -0.93
CA LEU A 274 -18.95 6.06 -0.44
C LEU A 274 -19.12 4.56 -0.17
N SER A 275 -18.36 3.73 -0.88
CA SER A 275 -18.22 2.31 -0.61
C SER A 275 -16.93 2.05 0.14
N MET A 276 -17.02 1.35 1.28
CA MET A 276 -15.89 0.91 2.08
C MET A 276 -15.86 -0.62 2.11
N THR A 277 -14.68 -1.20 1.87
CA THR A 277 -14.50 -2.66 1.83
C THR A 277 -13.34 -3.08 2.71
N LEU A 278 -13.54 -4.09 3.55
CA LEU A 278 -12.51 -4.69 4.39
C LEU A 278 -12.88 -6.12 4.76
N ASP A 279 -11.90 -6.89 5.23
CA ASP A 279 -12.14 -8.28 5.61
C ASP A 279 -13.26 -8.37 6.68
N PRO A 280 -14.26 -9.25 6.52
CA PRO A 280 -15.36 -9.37 7.48
C PRO A 280 -14.91 -9.71 8.91
N ALA A 281 -13.83 -10.49 9.08
CA ALA A 281 -13.31 -10.81 10.41
C ALA A 281 -12.68 -9.57 11.07
N ASP A 282 -11.95 -8.77 10.29
CA ASP A 282 -11.38 -7.50 10.73
C ASP A 282 -12.48 -6.48 11.07
N PHE A 283 -13.51 -6.37 10.23
CA PHE A 283 -14.66 -5.51 10.50
C PHE A 283 -15.42 -5.95 11.77
N LEU A 284 -15.62 -7.26 11.94
CA LEU A 284 -16.24 -7.79 13.14
C LEU A 284 -15.41 -7.41 14.38
N HIS A 285 -14.11 -7.69 14.37
CA HIS A 285 -13.23 -7.35 15.48
C HIS A 285 -13.24 -5.84 15.76
N LEU A 286 -13.13 -5.01 14.73
CA LEU A 286 -13.17 -3.56 14.82
C LEU A 286 -14.48 -3.04 15.45
N THR A 287 -15.60 -3.72 15.19
CA THR A 287 -16.93 -3.30 15.66
C THR A 287 -17.37 -3.96 16.96
N THR A 288 -16.69 -5.02 17.42
CA THR A 288 -16.90 -5.65 18.72
C THR A 288 -15.95 -5.14 19.79
N ASP A 289 -14.66 -4.98 19.48
CA ASP A 289 -13.69 -4.35 20.39
C ASP A 289 -13.70 -2.83 20.24
N VAL A 290 -14.80 -2.25 20.69
CA VAL A 290 -15.08 -0.82 20.53
C VAL A 290 -14.32 0.07 21.51
N TRP A 291 -13.50 -0.48 22.40
CA TRP A 291 -12.80 0.31 23.43
C TRP A 291 -11.29 0.29 23.27
N THR A 292 -10.69 -0.77 22.72
CA THR A 292 -9.26 -0.77 22.40
C THR A 292 -8.96 0.32 21.37
N VAL A 293 -8.13 1.28 21.76
CA VAL A 293 -7.72 2.37 20.88
C VAL A 293 -6.57 1.90 19.99
N GLY A 294 -6.45 2.46 18.79
CA GLY A 294 -5.33 2.16 17.90
C GLY A 294 -5.57 1.03 16.91
N ILE A 295 -6.63 0.22 17.09
CA ILE A 295 -7.00 -0.82 16.12
C ILE A 295 -7.33 -0.17 14.77
N GLU A 296 -6.68 -0.68 13.73
CA GLU A 296 -6.79 -0.23 12.35
C GLU A 296 -6.54 -1.43 11.44
N TYR A 297 -7.37 -1.57 10.42
CA TYR A 297 -7.31 -2.69 9.48
C TYR A 297 -7.20 -2.22 8.03
N PRO A 298 -6.53 -2.97 7.15
CA PRO A 298 -6.50 -2.66 5.74
C PRO A 298 -7.90 -2.76 5.13
N GLY A 299 -8.21 -1.82 4.24
CA GLY A 299 -9.39 -1.87 3.42
C GLY A 299 -9.28 -0.95 2.23
N HIS A 300 -10.39 -0.78 1.53
CA HIS A 300 -10.50 -0.05 0.29
C HIS A 300 -11.69 0.91 0.36
N ALA A 301 -11.52 2.12 -0.16
CA ALA A 301 -12.56 3.14 -0.21
C ALA A 301 -12.75 3.65 -1.64
N GLU A 302 -14.01 3.69 -2.09
CA GLU A 302 -14.42 4.23 -3.38
C GLU A 302 -15.51 5.29 -3.15
N LEU A 303 -15.29 6.53 -3.58
CA LEU A 303 -16.32 7.57 -3.57
C LEU A 303 -16.78 7.82 -5.00
N TYR A 304 -18.09 7.76 -5.22
CA TYR A 304 -18.73 8.03 -6.50
C TYR A 304 -19.56 9.30 -6.41
N GLU A 305 -19.26 10.25 -7.30
CA GLU A 305 -19.93 11.54 -7.43
C GLU A 305 -20.23 11.83 -8.90
N ASP A 306 -21.02 12.87 -9.15
CA ASP A 306 -21.34 13.29 -10.51
C ASP A 306 -20.10 13.83 -11.22
N GLY A 307 -19.53 13.00 -12.11
CA GLY A 307 -18.38 13.39 -12.94
C GLY A 307 -17.01 13.26 -12.27
N SER A 308 -16.94 12.83 -11.00
CA SER A 308 -15.68 12.58 -10.30
C SER A 308 -15.77 11.35 -9.39
N PHE A 309 -14.63 10.71 -9.15
CA PHE A 309 -14.53 9.56 -8.25
C PHE A 309 -13.11 9.43 -7.69
N PHE A 310 -12.97 8.70 -6.58
CA PHE A 310 -11.68 8.14 -6.18
C PHE A 310 -11.83 6.66 -5.82
N SER A 311 -10.73 5.91 -5.91
CA SER A 311 -10.59 4.53 -5.47
C SER A 311 -9.20 4.39 -4.86
N ILE A 312 -9.13 4.02 -3.58
CA ILE A 312 -7.88 4.05 -2.82
C ILE A 312 -7.90 3.03 -1.67
N ASP A 313 -6.76 2.39 -1.43
CA ASP A 313 -6.56 1.57 -0.24
C ASP A 313 -6.28 2.44 0.98
N ALA A 314 -6.82 2.06 2.15
CA ALA A 314 -6.73 2.84 3.37
C ALA A 314 -6.76 1.95 4.62
N GLY A 315 -6.21 2.48 5.71
CA GLY A 315 -6.44 1.95 7.05
C GLY A 315 -7.80 2.41 7.55
N ILE A 316 -8.65 1.46 7.95
CA ILE A 316 -9.98 1.72 8.50
C ILE A 316 -9.92 1.55 10.00
N ARG A 317 -10.39 2.56 10.73
CA ARG A 317 -10.38 2.59 12.20
C ARG A 317 -11.67 3.18 12.74
N LEU A 318 -12.11 2.73 13.92
CA LEU A 318 -13.17 3.42 14.66
C LEU A 318 -12.75 4.81 15.09
N PHE A 319 -13.64 5.78 14.91
CA PHE A 319 -13.43 7.17 15.28
C PHE A 319 -14.37 7.61 16.42
N GLY A 320 -13.87 8.50 17.27
CA GLY A 320 -14.61 9.14 18.36
C GLY A 320 -14.49 8.43 19.71
N GLY A 321 -15.19 8.94 20.71
CA GLY A 321 -15.24 8.39 22.07
C GLY A 321 -16.44 7.46 22.25
N SER A 322 -17.49 7.95 22.92
CA SER A 322 -18.71 7.19 23.21
C SER A 322 -19.45 6.69 21.96
N VAL A 323 -19.35 7.39 20.83
CA VAL A 323 -19.95 6.98 19.53
C VAL A 323 -19.46 5.61 19.06
N ARG A 324 -18.28 5.15 19.51
CA ARG A 324 -17.76 3.81 19.21
C ARG A 324 -18.67 2.71 19.75
N GLY A 325 -19.41 2.97 20.84
CA GLY A 325 -20.38 2.04 21.43
C GLY A 325 -21.75 2.04 20.76
N LEU A 326 -22.07 3.00 19.89
CA LEU A 326 -23.40 3.09 19.26
C LEU A 326 -23.56 2.07 18.13
N PRO A 327 -24.82 1.72 17.74
CA PRO A 327 -25.07 0.88 16.57
C PRO A 327 -24.51 1.50 15.28
N LYS A 328 -24.69 2.82 15.10
CA LYS A 328 -24.15 3.57 13.97
C LYS A 328 -22.83 4.24 14.36
N LYS A 329 -21.73 3.51 14.16
CA LYS A 329 -20.37 3.93 14.53
C LYS A 329 -19.78 4.92 13.53
N SER A 330 -18.84 5.75 13.98
CA SER A 330 -18.03 6.61 13.11
C SER A 330 -16.70 5.94 12.79
N PHE A 331 -16.14 6.23 11.61
CA PHE A 331 -14.90 5.64 11.11
C PHE A 331 -13.90 6.72 10.71
N ALA A 332 -12.63 6.35 10.61
CA ALA A 332 -11.59 7.14 9.97
C ALA A 332 -10.97 6.31 8.85
N LEU A 333 -10.79 6.94 7.70
CA LEU A 333 -10.01 6.44 6.57
C LEU A 333 -8.63 7.06 6.65
N LYS A 334 -7.60 6.27 6.91
CA LYS A 334 -6.22 6.73 7.08
C LYS A 334 -5.38 6.29 5.89
N PHE A 335 -4.90 7.23 5.11
CA PHE A 335 -4.03 6.96 3.97
C PHE A 335 -2.60 6.82 4.48
N LYS A 336 -1.99 5.67 4.21
CA LYS A 336 -0.66 5.34 4.72
C LYS A 336 0.03 4.45 3.71
N ARG A 337 1.34 4.65 3.59
CA ARG A 337 2.22 3.86 2.71
C ARG A 337 2.08 2.34 2.89
N GLN A 338 1.79 1.89 4.11
CA GLN A 338 1.60 0.46 4.41
C GLN A 338 0.31 -0.14 3.82
N TYR A 339 -0.60 0.66 3.29
CA TYR A 339 -1.82 0.19 2.60
C TYR A 339 -1.81 0.49 1.11
N GLY A 340 -0.95 1.40 0.65
CA GLY A 340 -0.91 1.88 -0.72
C GLY A 340 -0.41 3.32 -0.74
N GLU A 341 -1.11 4.18 -1.46
CA GLU A 341 -0.80 5.62 -1.48
C GLU A 341 -0.84 6.21 -0.06
N SER A 342 0.19 6.99 0.29
CA SER A 342 0.28 7.60 1.62
C SER A 342 -0.69 8.76 1.82
N LYS A 343 -1.25 9.30 0.73
CA LYS A 343 -2.19 10.42 0.75
C LYS A 343 -3.26 10.23 -0.30
N LEU A 344 -4.47 10.70 0.00
CA LEU A 344 -5.50 10.87 -1.00
C LEU A 344 -5.28 12.20 -1.72
N ASN A 345 -5.13 12.17 -3.04
CA ASN A 345 -5.12 13.36 -3.90
C ASN A 345 -6.48 13.46 -4.62
N TYR A 346 -7.44 14.13 -4.00
CA TYR A 346 -8.80 14.31 -4.49
C TYR A 346 -9.46 15.54 -3.84
N SER A 347 -10.20 16.35 -4.60
CA SER A 347 -10.96 17.49 -4.06
C SER A 347 -12.23 17.02 -3.35
N VAL A 348 -12.09 16.64 -2.08
CA VAL A 348 -13.19 16.11 -1.25
C VAL A 348 -14.19 17.20 -0.84
N PHE A 349 -13.78 18.47 -0.74
CA PHE A 349 -14.67 19.52 -0.24
C PHE A 349 -14.66 20.71 -1.18
N ASP A 350 -15.83 21.10 -1.68
CA ASP A 350 -15.98 22.22 -2.62
C ASP A 350 -15.63 23.57 -1.97
N THR A 351 -15.63 23.64 -0.64
CA THR A 351 -15.28 24.83 0.15
C THR A 351 -13.79 24.94 0.47
N ARG A 352 -12.95 24.04 -0.06
CA ARG A 352 -11.51 24.01 0.15
C ARG A 352 -10.74 24.13 -1.16
N ASP A 353 -9.61 24.80 -1.09
CA ASP A 353 -8.66 24.95 -2.20
C ASP A 353 -7.56 23.88 -2.21
N TYR A 354 -7.40 23.14 -1.09
CA TYR A 354 -6.55 21.95 -1.03
C TYR A 354 -7.32 20.66 -1.35
N SER A 355 -6.58 19.71 -1.91
CA SER A 355 -7.10 18.43 -2.41
C SER A 355 -6.25 17.23 -1.95
N GLN A 356 -5.46 17.41 -0.91
CA GLN A 356 -4.61 16.36 -0.36
C GLN A 356 -4.99 16.05 1.09
N PHE A 357 -5.19 14.78 1.41
CA PHE A 357 -5.61 14.34 2.75
C PHE A 357 -4.80 13.13 3.22
N ASP A 358 -4.34 13.18 4.46
CA ASP A 358 -3.75 12.03 5.17
C ASP A 358 -4.83 11.21 5.91
N THR A 359 -5.95 11.84 6.28
CA THR A 359 -7.09 11.18 6.92
C THR A 359 -8.41 11.88 6.60
N LEU A 360 -9.46 11.09 6.35
CA LEU A 360 -10.84 11.54 6.35
C LEU A 360 -11.63 10.86 7.47
N VAL A 361 -12.60 11.57 8.06
CA VAL A 361 -13.46 11.02 9.10
C VAL A 361 -14.88 10.86 8.59
N LEU A 362 -15.46 9.66 8.76
CA LEU A 362 -16.85 9.35 8.46
C LEU A 362 -17.67 9.49 9.75
N ARG A 363 -18.37 10.61 9.88
CA ARG A 363 -19.17 10.95 11.06
C ARG A 363 -20.60 10.44 10.91
N SER A 364 -21.05 9.66 11.88
CA SER A 364 -22.38 9.06 11.92
C SER A 364 -23.48 9.96 12.48
N GLY A 365 -23.22 11.24 12.72
CA GLY A 365 -24.09 12.11 13.53
C GLY A 365 -23.95 11.90 15.05
N SER A 366 -23.15 10.91 15.48
CA SER A 366 -22.89 10.60 16.90
C SER A 366 -24.17 10.49 17.72
N GLN A 367 -24.32 11.15 18.87
CA GLN A 367 -25.53 11.09 19.70
C GLN A 367 -26.78 11.68 19.01
N ASP A 368 -26.60 12.45 17.93
CA ASP A 368 -27.71 13.04 17.17
C ASP A 368 -28.19 12.13 16.03
N TYR A 369 -27.60 10.93 15.86
CA TYR A 369 -27.88 10.06 14.72
C TYR A 369 -29.34 9.59 14.62
N SER A 370 -30.03 9.47 15.75
CA SER A 370 -31.44 9.09 15.84
C SER A 370 -32.39 10.29 15.89
N ASN A 371 -31.87 11.51 15.75
CA ASN A 371 -32.61 12.76 15.86
C ASN A 371 -32.50 13.56 14.55
N ALA A 372 -31.96 14.78 14.61
CA ALA A 372 -31.84 15.66 13.46
C ALA A 372 -30.67 15.27 12.55
N PHE A 373 -29.66 14.53 13.04
CA PHE A 373 -28.47 14.08 12.30
C PHE A 373 -27.50 15.19 11.84
N PHE A 374 -28.00 16.38 11.50
CA PHE A 374 -27.22 17.46 10.89
C PHE A 374 -26.86 18.61 11.85
N ARG A 375 -27.19 18.54 13.15
CA ARG A 375 -26.93 19.67 14.08
C ARG A 375 -25.47 20.07 14.18
N ASP A 376 -24.56 19.09 14.18
CA ASP A 376 -23.10 19.32 14.18
C ASP A 376 -22.68 20.13 12.94
N VAL A 377 -23.16 19.72 11.78
CA VAL A 377 -22.94 20.40 10.50
C VAL A 377 -23.53 21.81 10.53
N LEU A 378 -24.81 21.96 10.91
CA LEU A 378 -25.49 23.25 10.99
C LEU A 378 -24.72 24.23 11.87
N ALA A 379 -24.31 23.80 13.06
CA ALA A 379 -23.58 24.65 13.99
C ALA A 379 -22.25 25.13 13.40
N THR A 380 -21.49 24.24 12.75
CA THR A 380 -20.24 24.62 12.07
C THR A 380 -20.49 25.55 10.87
N SER A 381 -21.52 25.31 10.07
CA SER A 381 -21.85 26.11 8.90
C SER A 381 -22.36 27.51 9.24
N LEU A 382 -22.98 27.70 10.40
CA LEU A 382 -23.40 29.04 10.88
C LEU A 382 -22.22 29.93 11.30
N VAL A 383 -21.09 29.31 11.66
CA VAL A 383 -19.86 30.02 12.03
C VAL A 383 -18.99 30.29 10.79
N ASP A 384 -19.08 29.41 9.78
CA ASP A 384 -18.36 29.53 8.52
C ASP A 384 -18.72 30.82 7.78
N GLY A 385 -17.72 31.60 7.38
CA GLY A 385 -17.89 32.87 6.67
C GLY A 385 -18.48 34.03 7.49
N VAL A 386 -18.93 33.81 8.74
CA VAL A 386 -19.46 34.87 9.63
C VAL A 386 -18.43 35.34 10.65
N THR A 387 -17.48 34.46 11.00
CA THR A 387 -16.43 34.75 11.98
C THR A 387 -15.04 34.48 11.40
N ASN A 388 -13.99 34.89 12.12
CA ASN A 388 -12.61 34.54 11.78
C ASN A 388 -12.20 33.15 12.31
N LEU A 389 -13.14 32.37 12.87
CA LEU A 389 -12.86 31.02 13.35
C LEU A 389 -12.90 30.04 12.17
N SER A 390 -11.84 29.26 12.03
CA SER A 390 -11.81 28.17 11.07
C SER A 390 -12.65 27.00 11.56
N VAL A 391 -13.43 26.43 10.65
CA VAL A 391 -14.37 25.33 10.92
C VAL A 391 -14.07 24.15 10.01
N GLN A 392 -14.46 22.94 10.40
CA GLN A 392 -14.30 21.75 9.54
C GLN A 392 -15.26 21.78 8.35
N ALA A 393 -14.73 21.51 7.15
CA ALA A 393 -15.55 21.21 5.98
C ALA A 393 -16.21 19.83 6.11
N TYR A 394 -17.30 19.64 5.36
CA TYR A 394 -18.05 18.40 5.35
C TYR A 394 -18.60 18.06 3.96
N LYS A 395 -18.84 16.77 3.71
CA LYS A 395 -19.62 16.27 2.57
C LYS A 395 -20.58 15.18 3.04
N PRO A 396 -21.91 15.33 2.85
CA PRO A 396 -22.85 14.26 3.12
C PRO A 396 -22.75 13.17 2.06
N VAL A 397 -22.70 11.91 2.49
CA VAL A 397 -22.57 10.74 1.62
C VAL A 397 -23.47 9.60 2.10
N ILE A 398 -23.86 8.71 1.19
CA ILE A 398 -24.38 7.39 1.54
C ILE A 398 -23.21 6.44 1.74
N LEU A 399 -23.16 5.75 2.87
CA LEU A 399 -22.13 4.75 3.14
C LEU A 399 -22.64 3.34 2.81
N TYR A 400 -21.83 2.59 2.06
CA TYR A 400 -21.89 1.14 1.96
C TYR A 400 -20.66 0.53 2.63
N ILE A 401 -20.84 -0.60 3.34
CA ILE A 401 -19.73 -1.40 3.86
C ILE A 401 -19.90 -2.84 3.41
N ASN A 402 -18.90 -3.37 2.68
CA ASN A 402 -18.94 -4.70 2.07
C ASN A 402 -20.25 -4.96 1.29
N GLY A 403 -20.70 -3.96 0.53
CA GLY A 403 -21.94 -4.01 -0.26
C GLY A 403 -23.25 -3.81 0.52
N ASN A 404 -23.21 -3.64 1.85
CA ASN A 404 -24.41 -3.40 2.66
C ASN A 404 -24.63 -1.91 2.90
N TYR A 405 -25.88 -1.45 2.89
CA TYR A 405 -26.25 -0.05 3.14
C TYR A 405 -26.14 0.31 4.63
N TYR A 406 -25.40 1.38 4.96
CA TYR A 406 -25.23 1.91 6.31
C TYR A 406 -25.88 3.29 6.52
N GLY A 407 -26.51 3.85 5.50
CA GLY A 407 -27.19 5.14 5.55
C GLY A 407 -26.27 6.35 5.41
N ILE A 408 -26.83 7.51 5.74
CA ILE A 408 -26.14 8.79 5.57
C ILE A 408 -24.99 8.92 6.58
N PHE A 409 -23.86 9.44 6.12
CA PHE A 409 -22.68 9.85 6.89
C PHE A 409 -22.23 11.22 6.42
N ASN A 410 -21.46 11.92 7.25
CA ASN A 410 -20.74 13.12 6.83
C ASN A 410 -19.25 12.79 6.78
N ILE A 411 -18.65 12.85 5.59
CA ILE A 411 -17.20 12.98 5.47
C ILE A 411 -16.82 14.33 6.10
N ARG A 412 -15.83 14.33 6.98
CA ARG A 412 -15.33 15.53 7.67
C ARG A 412 -13.82 15.53 7.66
N GLU A 413 -13.27 16.73 7.69
CA GLU A 413 -11.85 16.93 7.94
C GLU A 413 -11.46 16.39 9.31
N LYS A 414 -10.28 15.80 9.41
CA LYS A 414 -9.70 15.46 10.70
C LYS A 414 -8.98 16.70 11.24
N VAL A 415 -9.41 17.23 12.38
CA VAL A 415 -8.67 18.33 13.03
C VAL A 415 -7.45 17.75 13.75
N ASP A 416 -6.29 18.04 13.18
CA ASP A 416 -4.93 17.72 13.63
C ASP A 416 -3.94 18.74 13.00
N GLU A 417 -2.64 18.46 13.10
CA GLU A 417 -1.58 19.30 12.50
C GLU A 417 -1.71 19.46 10.98
N ASP A 418 -2.12 18.41 10.26
CA ASP A 418 -2.27 18.44 8.80
C ASP A 418 -3.42 19.36 8.38
N TYR A 419 -4.52 19.38 9.15
CA TYR A 419 -5.61 20.34 8.92
C TYR A 419 -5.15 21.80 9.06
N ILE A 420 -4.35 22.11 10.08
CA ILE A 420 -3.82 23.47 10.27
C ILE A 420 -2.84 23.82 9.15
N SER A 421 -1.94 22.89 8.79
CA SER A 421 -0.98 23.08 7.70
C SER A 421 -1.68 23.28 6.36
N GLY A 422 -2.69 22.47 6.03
CA GLY A 422 -3.45 22.59 4.78
C GLY A 422 -4.23 23.89 4.68
N LEU A 423 -4.85 24.33 5.79
CA LEU A 423 -5.68 25.54 5.79
C LEU A 423 -4.87 26.84 5.75
N TYR A 424 -3.71 26.88 6.40
CA TYR A 424 -2.89 28.10 6.51
C TYR A 424 -1.59 28.05 5.69
N ASN A 425 -1.30 26.92 5.06
CA ASN A 425 -0.07 26.67 4.29
C ASN A 425 1.21 26.93 5.11
N VAL A 426 1.25 26.37 6.33
CA VAL A 426 2.33 26.55 7.34
C VAL A 426 2.98 25.25 7.78
#